data_AF-A0A956R3V4-F1
#
_entry.id   AF-A0A956R3V4-F1
#
_cell.length_a   1.000
_cell.length_b   1.000
_cell.length_c   1.000
_cell.angle_alpha   90.00
_cell.angle_beta   90.00
_cell.angle_gamma   90.00
#
_symmetry.space_group_name_H-M   'P 1'
#
loop_
_entity.id
_entity.type
_entity.pdbx_description
1 polymer ?
#
loop_
_entity_poly.entity_id
_entity_poly.type
_entity_poly.pdbx_seq_one_letter_code
_entity_poly.pdbx_strand_id
1 'polypeptide(L)'
;GSPSGPLAAGRHRMRDGDLPALLMATLPHLSDDPDTAFDALTEAMLARPKAPIAEHYRALFTWLATKLPREQPARVAVERSGGTLRIVARLLETFPEARFLHLVRDGRNTAISMSRHIGFRMALIGFQLLEFLGLDPYEDDSRDEVDDLPDELVHLLPENFSAEAFRSYDLSPALCGHYWSGEVQRGVELLSALPADRLLTMRYEDILLSPRDSIARIGTFLFDDAAAPVGIDPHWLTRATALVGRGRSAWQSLPPAERRELEDACAPGFAALAAHGLHWSDDHEKNRLAMG
;
A
#
# COMPACT_ATOMS: atom_id res chain seq x y z
N GLY A 1 -17.77 -16.32 -15.98
CA GLY A 1 -18.89 -15.50 -15.48
C GLY A 1 -18.63 -14.07 -15.87
N SER A 2 -19.58 -13.40 -16.52
CA SER A 2 -19.45 -11.99 -16.91
C SER A 2 -19.10 -11.12 -15.69
N PRO A 3 -18.20 -10.15 -15.80
CA PRO A 3 -17.89 -9.27 -14.68
C PRO A 3 -19.10 -8.36 -14.44
N SER A 4 -19.87 -8.63 -13.38
CA SER A 4 -20.84 -7.69 -12.84
C SER A 4 -20.12 -6.69 -11.94
N GLY A 5 -19.77 -5.55 -12.52
CA GLY A 5 -19.18 -4.39 -11.85
C GLY A 5 -19.37 -3.13 -12.72
N PRO A 6 -19.07 -1.93 -12.19
CA PRO A 6 -19.24 -0.65 -12.91
C PRO A 6 -18.49 -0.58 -14.26
N LEU A 7 -17.55 -1.49 -14.50
CA LEU A 7 -16.79 -1.64 -15.75
C LEU A 7 -17.52 -2.40 -16.86
N ALA A 8 -18.70 -2.99 -16.59
CA ALA A 8 -19.43 -3.80 -17.56
C ALA A 8 -20.18 -2.97 -18.62
N ALA A 9 -20.46 -1.69 -18.34
CA ALA A 9 -21.29 -0.81 -19.18
C ALA A 9 -20.52 0.35 -19.83
N GLY A 10 -19.20 0.46 -19.61
CA GLY A 10 -18.37 1.53 -20.17
C GLY A 10 -18.09 1.38 -21.68
N ARG A 11 -17.89 2.52 -22.34
CA ARG A 11 -17.34 2.66 -23.70
C ARG A 11 -15.95 2.04 -23.80
N HIS A 12 -15.13 2.16 -22.76
CA HIS A 12 -13.83 1.48 -22.67
C HIS A 12 -13.98 0.09 -22.04
N ARG A 13 -13.56 -0.96 -22.76
CA ARG A 13 -13.70 -2.35 -22.33
C ARG A 13 -12.35 -3.01 -22.08
N MET A 14 -12.33 -3.88 -21.07
CA MET A 14 -11.19 -4.73 -20.70
C MET A 14 -10.96 -5.89 -21.69
N ARG A 15 -11.29 -5.70 -22.99
CA ARG A 15 -11.28 -6.82 -23.94
C ARG A 15 -9.92 -7.07 -24.59
N ASP A 16 -8.99 -6.11 -24.55
CA ASP A 16 -7.71 -6.20 -25.27
C ASP A 16 -6.49 -5.72 -24.46
N GLY A 17 -6.58 -5.61 -23.13
CA GLY A 17 -5.45 -5.15 -22.29
C GLY A 17 -5.24 -3.63 -22.23
N ASP A 18 -5.98 -2.85 -23.01
CA ASP A 18 -5.80 -1.39 -23.17
C ASP A 18 -6.62 -0.52 -22.20
N LEU A 19 -7.15 -1.05 -21.09
CA LEU A 19 -7.93 -0.22 -20.18
C LEU A 19 -7.01 0.69 -19.35
N PRO A 20 -7.09 2.03 -19.47
CA PRO A 20 -6.22 2.94 -18.72
C PRO A 20 -6.35 2.73 -17.20
N ALA A 21 -5.24 2.77 -16.48
CA ALA A 21 -5.22 2.54 -15.03
C ALA A 21 -6.16 3.49 -14.25
N LEU A 22 -6.35 4.72 -14.72
CA LEU A 22 -7.28 5.69 -14.14
C LEU A 22 -8.75 5.21 -14.23
N LEU A 23 -9.12 4.54 -15.32
CA LEU A 23 -10.44 3.93 -15.49
C LEU A 23 -10.59 2.62 -14.71
N MET A 24 -9.49 1.96 -14.35
CA MET A 24 -9.53 0.76 -13.51
C MET A 24 -9.65 1.05 -12.02
N ALA A 25 -8.90 2.04 -11.52
CA ALA A 25 -8.64 2.18 -10.08
C ALA A 25 -9.00 3.54 -9.48
N THR A 26 -9.28 4.57 -10.29
CA THR A 26 -9.49 5.94 -9.78
C THR A 26 -10.88 6.45 -10.10
N LEU A 27 -11.18 6.71 -11.38
CA LEU A 27 -12.39 7.42 -11.81
C LEU A 27 -13.70 6.71 -11.43
N PRO A 28 -13.82 5.37 -11.45
CA PRO A 28 -15.05 4.70 -11.01
C PRO A 28 -15.41 4.93 -9.54
N HIS A 29 -14.46 5.37 -8.71
CA HIS A 29 -14.71 5.71 -7.31
C HIS A 29 -15.03 7.20 -7.10
N LEU A 30 -14.87 8.03 -8.12
CA LEU A 30 -14.99 9.49 -8.02
C LEU A 30 -16.04 10.10 -8.96
N SER A 31 -16.60 9.32 -9.89
CA SER A 31 -17.60 9.75 -10.87
C SER A 31 -18.59 8.61 -11.16
N ASP A 32 -19.86 8.95 -11.31
CA ASP A 32 -20.90 8.02 -11.81
C ASP A 32 -20.79 7.79 -13.34
N ASP A 33 -20.06 8.66 -14.05
CA ASP A 33 -19.70 8.50 -15.47
C ASP A 33 -18.16 8.60 -15.61
N PRO A 34 -17.44 7.48 -15.36
CA PRO A 34 -15.98 7.48 -15.36
C PRO A 34 -15.38 7.65 -16.76
N ASP A 35 -16.06 7.22 -17.82
CA ASP A 35 -15.56 7.34 -19.21
C ASP A 35 -15.57 8.79 -19.68
N THR A 36 -16.68 9.50 -19.51
CA THR A 36 -16.75 10.92 -19.86
C THR A 36 -15.78 11.75 -19.02
N ALA A 37 -15.60 11.40 -17.73
CA ALA A 37 -14.58 12.03 -16.90
C ALA A 37 -13.16 11.76 -17.41
N PHE A 38 -12.88 10.55 -17.91
CA PHE A 38 -11.59 10.20 -18.49
C PHE A 38 -11.31 10.95 -19.80
N ASP A 39 -12.31 11.07 -20.68
CA ASP A 39 -12.20 11.83 -21.93
C ASP A 39 -11.83 13.30 -21.65
N ALA A 40 -12.56 13.94 -20.73
CA ALA A 40 -12.33 15.34 -20.35
C ALA A 40 -11.00 15.55 -19.62
N LEU A 41 -10.58 14.59 -18.79
CA LEU A 41 -9.27 14.63 -18.14
C LEU A 41 -8.14 14.48 -19.18
N THR A 42 -8.31 13.56 -20.14
CA THR A 42 -7.34 13.32 -21.22
C THR A 42 -7.14 14.57 -22.06
N GLU A 43 -8.23 15.21 -22.50
CA GLU A 43 -8.18 16.49 -23.22
C GLU A 43 -7.41 17.55 -22.41
N ALA A 44 -7.76 17.70 -21.13
CA ALA A 44 -7.12 18.68 -20.25
C ALA A 44 -5.62 18.42 -20.02
N MET A 45 -5.21 17.15 -19.95
CA MET A 45 -3.80 16.79 -19.73
C MET A 45 -2.98 16.88 -21.03
N LEU A 46 -3.55 16.51 -22.18
CA LEU A 46 -2.88 16.60 -23.49
C LEU A 46 -2.68 18.04 -23.97
N ALA A 47 -3.53 18.97 -23.54
CA ALA A 47 -3.37 20.39 -23.85
C ALA A 47 -2.22 21.07 -23.08
N ARG A 48 -1.60 20.39 -22.11
CA ARG A 48 -0.51 20.97 -21.30
C ARG A 48 0.81 20.97 -22.07
N PRO A 49 1.65 22.01 -21.91
CA PRO A 49 3.01 21.99 -22.44
C PRO A 49 3.86 20.95 -21.70
N LYS A 50 5.01 20.59 -22.30
CA LYS A 50 6.01 19.77 -21.64
C LYS A 50 6.49 20.44 -20.35
N ALA A 51 6.40 19.74 -19.23
CA ALA A 51 6.82 20.21 -17.92
C ALA A 51 7.42 19.05 -17.09
N PRO A 52 8.06 19.33 -15.94
CA PRO A 52 8.42 18.29 -14.98
C PRO A 52 7.20 17.46 -14.56
N ILE A 53 7.39 16.16 -14.32
CA ILE A 53 6.29 15.24 -14.00
C ILE A 53 5.48 15.67 -12.76
N ALA A 54 6.13 16.30 -11.78
CA ALA A 54 5.49 16.84 -10.58
C ALA A 54 4.40 17.86 -10.91
N GLU A 55 4.60 18.71 -11.92
CA GLU A 55 3.61 19.69 -12.35
C GLU A 55 2.40 19.04 -13.01
N HIS A 56 2.61 17.97 -13.77
CA HIS A 56 1.52 17.18 -14.35
C HIS A 56 0.71 16.48 -13.26
N TYR A 57 1.33 15.92 -12.22
CA TYR A 57 0.59 15.35 -11.09
C TYR A 57 -0.22 16.39 -10.32
N ARG A 58 0.36 17.57 -10.02
CA ARG A 58 -0.40 18.66 -9.37
C ARG A 58 -1.59 19.11 -10.22
N ALA A 59 -1.42 19.19 -11.54
CA ALA A 59 -2.50 19.51 -12.45
C ALA A 59 -3.60 18.43 -12.47
N LEU A 60 -3.21 17.15 -12.49
CA LEU A 60 -4.13 16.02 -12.37
C LEU A 60 -4.93 16.08 -11.06
N PHE A 61 -4.27 16.25 -9.91
CA PHE A 61 -4.95 16.35 -8.61
C PHE A 61 -5.88 17.57 -8.54
N THR A 62 -5.43 18.72 -9.06
CA THR A 62 -6.26 19.93 -9.15
C THR A 62 -7.48 19.70 -10.03
N TRP A 63 -7.32 19.03 -11.17
CA TRP A 63 -8.42 18.70 -12.05
C TRP A 63 -9.43 17.77 -11.35
N LEU A 64 -8.95 16.68 -10.73
CA LEU A 64 -9.81 15.73 -9.99
C LEU A 64 -10.56 16.42 -8.84
N ALA A 65 -9.92 17.37 -8.16
CA ALA A 65 -10.50 18.10 -7.04
C ALA A 65 -11.57 19.12 -7.45
N THR A 66 -11.51 19.64 -8.69
CA THR A 66 -12.31 20.81 -9.12
C THR A 66 -13.29 20.52 -10.25
N LYS A 67 -13.07 19.47 -11.05
CA LYS A 67 -13.86 19.17 -12.26
C LYS A 67 -14.83 18.02 -12.08
N LEU A 68 -14.61 17.15 -11.10
CA LEU A 68 -15.54 16.06 -10.82
C LEU A 68 -16.78 16.58 -10.06
N PRO A 69 -17.99 16.05 -10.35
CA PRO A 69 -19.22 16.49 -9.68
C PRO A 69 -19.15 16.15 -8.19
N ARG A 70 -19.15 17.18 -7.33
CA ARG A 70 -19.18 17.04 -5.87
C ARG A 70 -19.96 18.18 -5.25
N GLU A 71 -20.61 17.92 -4.12
CA GLU A 71 -21.27 18.98 -3.33
C GLU A 71 -20.27 20.05 -2.87
N GLN A 72 -19.02 19.65 -2.61
CA GLN A 72 -17.92 20.54 -2.24
C GLN A 72 -16.61 20.11 -2.93
N PRO A 73 -15.77 21.05 -3.38
CA PRO A 73 -14.45 20.73 -3.93
C PRO A 73 -13.58 19.97 -2.92
N ALA A 74 -12.80 19.01 -3.41
CA ALA A 74 -11.84 18.32 -2.55
C ALA A 74 -10.73 19.29 -2.12
N ARG A 75 -10.44 19.34 -0.83
CA ARG A 75 -9.35 20.17 -0.28
C ARG A 75 -8.02 19.44 -0.15
N VAL A 76 -8.07 18.10 -0.09
CA VAL A 76 -6.92 17.23 0.11
C VAL A 76 -7.03 16.05 -0.86
N ALA A 77 -5.92 15.71 -1.50
CA ALA A 77 -5.76 14.46 -2.22
C ALA A 77 -4.96 13.49 -1.34
N VAL A 78 -5.46 12.26 -1.18
CA VAL A 78 -4.78 11.22 -0.41
C VAL A 78 -4.50 10.05 -1.35
N GLU A 79 -3.22 9.74 -1.49
CA GLU A 79 -2.74 8.51 -2.11
C GLU A 79 -2.51 7.47 -0.99
N ARG A 80 -2.91 6.22 -1.23
CA ARG A 80 -2.57 5.12 -0.33
C ARG A 80 -2.33 3.84 -1.13
N SER A 81 -1.10 3.37 -1.10
CA SER A 81 -0.71 2.08 -1.66
C SER A 81 0.12 1.28 -0.65
N GLY A 82 0.02 -0.05 -0.69
CA GLY A 82 0.78 -0.92 0.21
C GLY A 82 2.30 -0.88 -0.03
N GLY A 83 2.74 -0.44 -1.22
CA GLY A 83 4.15 -0.35 -1.60
C GLY A 83 4.72 1.08 -1.63
N THR A 84 4.02 2.08 -1.10
CA THR A 84 4.44 3.49 -1.16
C THR A 84 5.82 3.72 -0.53
N LEU A 85 6.18 2.94 0.50
CA LEU A 85 7.46 3.11 1.21
C LEU A 85 8.68 2.90 0.31
N ARG A 86 8.59 2.00 -0.68
CA ARG A 86 9.63 1.75 -1.71
C ARG A 86 10.04 2.97 -2.50
N ILE A 87 9.08 3.86 -2.74
CA ILE A 87 9.23 5.01 -3.62
C ILE A 87 9.25 6.32 -2.84
N VAL A 88 9.32 6.26 -1.50
CA VAL A 88 9.19 7.44 -0.65
C VAL A 88 10.22 8.53 -0.97
N ALA A 89 11.46 8.16 -1.33
CA ALA A 89 12.47 9.12 -1.77
C ALA A 89 12.01 9.93 -3.00
N ARG A 90 11.46 9.26 -4.02
CA ARG A 90 10.93 9.93 -5.22
C ARG A 90 9.71 10.78 -4.90
N LEU A 91 8.88 10.35 -3.95
CA LEU A 91 7.72 11.13 -3.51
C LEU A 91 8.13 12.40 -2.77
N LEU A 92 9.15 12.33 -1.92
CA LEU A 92 9.73 13.48 -1.23
C LEU A 92 10.31 14.51 -2.20
N GLU A 93 10.97 14.03 -3.26
CA GLU A 93 11.50 14.89 -4.33
C GLU A 93 10.38 15.51 -5.19
N THR A 94 9.36 14.73 -5.53
CA THR A 94 8.26 15.15 -6.42
C THR A 94 7.29 16.10 -5.70
N PHE A 95 7.00 15.82 -4.43
CA PHE A 95 6.03 16.52 -3.60
C PHE A 95 6.66 16.93 -2.25
N PRO A 96 7.59 17.91 -2.25
CA PRO A 96 8.21 18.38 -1.01
C PRO A 96 7.20 18.98 -0.02
N GLU A 97 6.01 19.37 -0.47
CA GLU A 97 4.92 19.88 0.36
C GLU A 97 4.05 18.77 0.99
N ALA A 98 4.21 17.51 0.58
CA ALA A 98 3.33 16.43 1.02
C ALA A 98 3.51 16.10 2.50
N ARG A 99 2.38 15.70 3.12
CA ARG A 99 2.33 15.12 4.46
C ARG A 99 2.34 13.60 4.35
N PHE A 100 3.12 12.92 5.17
CA PHE A 100 3.24 11.48 5.22
C PHE A 100 2.61 10.93 6.50
N LEU A 101 1.56 10.11 6.34
CA LEU A 101 1.02 9.29 7.41
C LEU A 101 1.64 7.90 7.31
N HIS A 102 2.59 7.59 8.20
CA HIS A 102 3.24 6.28 8.25
C HIS A 102 2.53 5.38 9.27
N LEU A 103 1.69 4.48 8.75
CA LEU A 103 0.98 3.50 9.58
C LEU A 103 1.76 2.19 9.65
N VAL A 104 2.23 1.85 10.85
CA VAL A 104 3.05 0.66 11.09
C VAL A 104 2.25 -0.40 11.83
N ARG A 105 2.24 -1.63 11.33
CA ARG A 105 1.63 -2.79 12.00
C ARG A 105 2.72 -3.74 12.45
N ASP A 106 2.42 -4.62 13.42
CA ASP A 106 3.31 -5.73 13.78
C ASP A 106 3.81 -6.45 12.51
N GLY A 107 5.14 -6.49 12.33
CA GLY A 107 5.79 -7.03 11.14
C GLY A 107 5.45 -8.49 10.87
N ARG A 108 5.29 -9.30 11.92
CA ARG A 108 4.98 -10.73 11.81
C ARG A 108 3.58 -10.94 11.25
N ASN A 109 2.61 -10.15 11.74
CA ASN A 109 1.25 -10.16 11.20
C ASN A 109 1.18 -9.56 9.79
N THR A 110 2.03 -8.59 9.48
CA THR A 110 2.13 -7.99 8.14
C THR A 110 2.67 -9.01 7.15
N ALA A 111 3.73 -9.74 7.50
CA ALA A 111 4.32 -10.78 6.68
C ALA A 111 3.34 -11.90 6.32
N ILE A 112 2.57 -12.41 7.30
CA ILE A 112 1.51 -13.41 7.05
C ILE A 112 0.39 -12.83 6.17
N SER A 113 0.09 -11.55 6.31
CA SER A 113 -0.88 -10.88 5.44
C SER A 113 -0.35 -10.76 4.01
N MET A 114 0.93 -10.45 3.83
CA MET A 114 1.58 -10.33 2.52
C MET A 114 1.66 -11.69 1.82
N SER A 115 1.98 -12.76 2.55
CA SER A 115 2.07 -14.11 1.96
C SER A 115 0.74 -14.61 1.37
N ARG A 116 -0.39 -14.00 1.76
CA ARG A 116 -1.74 -14.30 1.26
C ARG A 116 -2.27 -13.25 0.28
N HIS A 117 -1.62 -12.10 0.17
CA HIS A 117 -2.06 -11.01 -0.69
C HIS A 117 -1.53 -11.19 -2.11
N ILE A 118 -2.42 -11.34 -3.10
CA ILE A 118 -2.07 -11.66 -4.50
C ILE A 118 -0.95 -10.75 -5.05
N GLY A 119 -1.06 -9.44 -4.87
CA GLY A 119 -0.06 -8.51 -5.38
C GLY A 119 1.32 -8.63 -4.72
N PHE A 120 1.37 -8.92 -3.41
CA PHE A 120 2.66 -9.10 -2.72
C PHE A 120 3.26 -10.46 -3.04
N ARG A 121 2.42 -11.50 -3.14
CA ARG A 121 2.84 -12.81 -3.62
C ARG A 121 3.50 -12.72 -4.99
N MET A 122 2.86 -12.03 -5.93
CA MET A 122 3.42 -11.88 -7.28
C MET A 122 4.74 -11.11 -7.27
N ALA A 123 4.81 -10.00 -6.53
CA ALA A 123 6.05 -9.23 -6.43
C ALA A 123 7.20 -10.05 -5.82
N LEU A 124 6.94 -10.78 -4.73
CA LEU A 124 7.98 -11.56 -4.06
C LEU A 124 8.40 -12.79 -4.85
N ILE A 125 7.47 -13.48 -5.53
CA ILE A 125 7.81 -14.55 -6.47
C ILE A 125 8.67 -14.01 -7.60
N GLY A 126 8.31 -12.85 -8.18
CA GLY A 126 9.11 -12.20 -9.22
C GLY A 126 10.53 -11.87 -8.73
N PHE A 127 10.67 -11.40 -7.49
CA PHE A 127 12.00 -11.17 -6.90
C PHE A 127 12.80 -12.46 -6.70
N GLN A 128 12.15 -13.56 -6.28
CA GLN A 128 12.83 -14.86 -6.19
C GLN A 128 13.31 -15.32 -7.58
N LEU A 129 12.45 -15.26 -8.60
CA LEU A 129 12.82 -15.61 -9.97
C LEU A 129 13.99 -14.76 -10.48
N LEU A 130 13.93 -13.44 -10.26
CA LEU A 130 15.00 -12.51 -10.60
C LEU A 130 16.31 -12.84 -9.87
N GLU A 131 16.25 -13.21 -8.60
CA GLU A 131 17.41 -13.54 -7.79
C GLU A 131 18.11 -14.81 -8.29
N PHE A 132 17.34 -15.85 -8.66
CA PHE A 132 17.90 -17.10 -9.18
C PHE A 132 18.38 -16.97 -10.64
N LEU A 133 17.63 -16.25 -11.49
CA LEU A 133 17.93 -16.18 -12.93
C LEU A 133 18.83 -15.00 -13.32
N GLY A 134 18.99 -14.01 -12.44
CA GLY A 134 19.70 -12.76 -12.74
C GLY A 134 18.96 -11.80 -13.69
N LEU A 135 17.77 -12.18 -14.16
CA LEU A 135 16.90 -11.39 -15.04
C LEU A 135 15.42 -11.59 -14.72
N ASP A 136 14.56 -10.69 -15.19
CA ASP A 136 13.11 -10.86 -15.05
C ASP A 136 12.59 -11.77 -16.18
N PRO A 137 12.14 -13.00 -15.88
CA PRO A 137 11.74 -13.94 -16.92
C PRO A 137 10.47 -13.53 -17.67
N TYR A 138 9.70 -12.55 -17.16
CA TYR A 138 8.50 -12.02 -17.84
C TYR A 138 8.81 -10.89 -18.84
N GLU A 139 10.03 -10.34 -18.79
CA GLU A 139 10.51 -9.32 -19.72
C GLU A 139 11.61 -9.86 -20.66
N ASP A 140 12.29 -10.94 -20.26
CA ASP A 140 13.36 -11.59 -21.03
C ASP A 140 13.18 -13.12 -21.10
N ASP A 141 13.29 -13.66 -22.31
CA ASP A 141 13.08 -15.09 -22.62
C ASP A 141 14.33 -15.95 -22.38
N SER A 142 15.47 -15.38 -21.97
CA SER A 142 16.68 -16.19 -21.68
C SER A 142 16.50 -17.10 -20.47
N ARG A 143 17.10 -18.30 -20.52
CA ARG A 143 17.00 -19.36 -19.52
C ARG A 143 18.36 -19.99 -19.19
N ASP A 144 19.43 -19.20 -19.30
CA ASP A 144 20.81 -19.69 -19.12
C ASP A 144 21.06 -20.26 -17.70
N GLU A 145 20.40 -19.71 -16.68
CA GLU A 145 20.57 -20.10 -15.26
C GLU A 145 19.36 -20.90 -14.71
N VAL A 146 18.52 -21.48 -15.60
CA VAL A 146 17.29 -22.17 -15.17
C VAL A 146 17.55 -23.45 -14.37
N ASP A 147 18.71 -24.08 -14.58
CA ASP A 147 19.09 -25.33 -13.91
C ASP A 147 19.29 -25.15 -12.39
N ASP A 148 19.56 -23.92 -11.92
CA ASP A 148 19.70 -23.58 -10.50
C ASP A 148 18.36 -23.17 -9.85
N LEU A 149 17.27 -23.13 -10.62
CA LEU A 149 15.95 -22.72 -10.12
C LEU A 149 15.27 -23.88 -9.36
N PRO A 150 14.76 -23.65 -8.13
CA PRO A 150 13.97 -24.65 -7.42
C PRO A 150 12.75 -25.14 -8.21
N ASP A 151 12.47 -26.44 -8.19
CA ASP A 151 11.36 -27.08 -8.93
C ASP A 151 10.01 -26.35 -8.74
N GLU A 152 9.72 -25.88 -7.52
CA GLU A 152 8.48 -25.17 -7.21
C GLU A 152 8.36 -23.82 -7.96
N LEU A 153 9.49 -23.15 -8.23
CA LEU A 153 9.55 -21.89 -8.97
C LEU A 153 9.53 -22.10 -10.49
N VAL A 154 9.94 -23.27 -11.00
CA VAL A 154 9.86 -23.61 -12.44
C VAL A 154 8.40 -23.52 -12.95
N HIS A 155 7.44 -23.91 -12.12
CA HIS A 155 6.01 -23.80 -12.43
C HIS A 155 5.48 -22.36 -12.45
N LEU A 156 6.29 -21.40 -12.03
CA LEU A 156 5.96 -19.98 -11.99
C LEU A 156 6.67 -19.18 -13.09
N LEU A 157 7.45 -19.83 -13.96
CA LEU A 157 7.98 -19.23 -15.20
C LEU A 157 6.84 -18.92 -16.19
N PRO A 158 6.97 -17.89 -17.05
CA PRO A 158 5.91 -17.49 -17.99
C PRO A 158 5.35 -18.64 -18.84
N GLU A 159 6.21 -19.53 -19.33
CA GLU A 159 5.86 -20.69 -20.15
C GLU A 159 5.06 -21.77 -19.40
N ASN A 160 5.17 -21.81 -18.07
CA ASN A 160 4.53 -22.82 -17.22
C ASN A 160 3.43 -22.22 -16.32
N PHE A 161 3.31 -20.88 -16.29
CA PHE A 161 2.52 -20.17 -15.30
C PHE A 161 1.04 -20.55 -15.39
N SER A 162 0.47 -20.89 -14.23
CA SER A 162 -0.96 -21.10 -14.10
C SER A 162 -1.50 -20.52 -12.80
N ALA A 163 -2.79 -20.21 -12.78
CA ALA A 163 -3.46 -19.77 -11.56
C ALA A 163 -3.48 -20.85 -10.46
N GLU A 164 -3.31 -22.12 -10.83
CA GLU A 164 -3.17 -23.23 -9.88
C GLU A 164 -1.77 -23.23 -9.26
N ALA A 165 -0.71 -23.25 -10.08
CA ALA A 165 0.67 -23.18 -9.62
C ALA A 165 0.92 -21.96 -8.70
N PHE A 166 0.40 -20.80 -9.09
CA PHE A 166 0.49 -19.60 -8.26
C PHE A 166 -0.21 -19.74 -6.89
N ARG A 167 -1.33 -20.44 -6.82
CA ARG A 167 -2.09 -20.63 -5.56
C ARG A 167 -1.49 -21.73 -4.69
N SER A 168 -0.90 -22.75 -5.30
CA SER A 168 -0.28 -23.86 -4.59
C SER A 168 1.10 -23.52 -4.03
N TYR A 169 1.80 -22.55 -4.62
CA TYR A 169 3.09 -22.11 -4.12
C TYR A 169 2.99 -21.57 -2.68
N ASP A 170 3.72 -22.18 -1.76
CA ASP A 170 3.73 -21.77 -0.37
C ASP A 170 4.77 -20.68 -0.12
N LEU A 171 4.33 -19.43 -0.24
CA LEU A 171 5.21 -18.29 -0.01
C LEU A 171 5.50 -18.14 1.48
N SER A 172 6.73 -18.44 1.87
CA SER A 172 7.19 -18.36 3.26
C SER A 172 6.87 -17.01 3.91
N PRO A 173 6.21 -16.99 5.08
CA PRO A 173 6.06 -15.77 5.87
C PRO A 173 7.40 -15.14 6.25
N ALA A 174 8.47 -15.93 6.45
CA ALA A 174 9.79 -15.38 6.80
C ALA A 174 10.38 -14.55 5.65
N LEU A 175 10.22 -14.99 4.40
CA LEU A 175 10.61 -14.20 3.22
C LEU A 175 9.85 -12.87 3.17
N CYS A 176 8.55 -12.91 3.46
CA CYS A 176 7.73 -11.70 3.61
C CYS A 176 8.22 -10.82 4.79
N GLY A 177 8.71 -11.42 5.87
CA GLY A 177 9.28 -10.74 7.03
C GLY A 177 10.58 -9.99 6.70
N HIS A 178 11.47 -10.62 5.93
CA HIS A 178 12.69 -9.98 5.43
C HIS A 178 12.37 -8.78 4.54
N TYR A 179 11.42 -8.96 3.61
CA TYR A 179 10.93 -7.88 2.77
C TYR A 179 10.38 -6.72 3.61
N TRP A 180 9.50 -7.00 4.58
CA TRP A 180 8.97 -5.98 5.49
C TRP A 180 10.08 -5.25 6.26
N SER A 181 11.06 -5.98 6.79
CA SER A 181 12.19 -5.40 7.51
C SER A 181 12.98 -4.43 6.63
N GLY A 182 13.31 -4.83 5.39
CA GLY A 182 14.03 -3.97 4.45
C GLY A 182 13.28 -2.68 4.11
N GLU A 183 11.96 -2.78 3.86
CA GLU A 183 11.09 -1.62 3.62
C GLU A 183 11.07 -0.67 4.82
N VAL A 184 10.88 -1.21 6.03
CA VAL A 184 10.83 -0.44 7.26
C VAL A 184 12.17 0.24 7.55
N GLN A 185 13.29 -0.48 7.45
CA GLN A 185 14.61 0.09 7.69
C GLN A 185 14.88 1.30 6.80
N ARG A 186 14.67 1.14 5.48
CA ARG A 186 14.87 2.23 4.51
C ARG A 186 13.86 3.35 4.67
N GLY A 187 12.60 2.99 4.89
CA GLY A 187 11.49 3.94 4.98
C GLY A 187 11.58 4.86 6.19
N VAL A 188 11.87 4.28 7.36
CA VAL A 188 11.97 5.05 8.61
C VAL A 188 13.20 5.97 8.57
N GLU A 189 14.32 5.52 8.03
CA GLU A 189 15.51 6.36 7.81
C GLU A 189 15.16 7.61 6.98
N LEU A 190 14.53 7.42 5.82
CA LEU A 190 14.16 8.52 4.93
C LEU A 190 13.12 9.47 5.54
N LEU A 191 12.11 8.92 6.22
CA LEU A 191 11.05 9.71 6.83
C LEU A 191 11.52 10.47 8.08
N SER A 192 12.51 9.96 8.82
CA SER A 192 13.00 10.57 10.07
C SER A 192 13.52 12.01 9.91
N ALA A 193 13.92 12.40 8.70
CA ALA A 193 14.36 13.74 8.38
C ALA A 193 13.22 14.76 8.24
N LEU A 194 11.95 14.31 8.24
CA LEU A 194 10.80 15.19 8.09
C LEU A 194 10.42 15.88 9.41
N PRO A 195 10.00 17.16 9.36
CA PRO A 195 9.41 17.84 10.50
C PRO A 195 8.04 17.24 10.87
N ALA A 196 7.63 17.42 12.12
CA ALA A 196 6.42 16.81 12.69
C ALA A 196 5.10 17.25 12.04
N ASP A 197 5.08 18.38 11.34
CA ASP A 197 3.94 18.86 10.56
C ASP A 197 3.83 18.16 9.18
N ARG A 198 4.88 17.46 8.75
CA ARG A 198 4.90 16.65 7.52
C ARG A 198 4.99 15.13 7.76
N LEU A 199 5.19 14.68 8.99
CA LEU A 199 5.21 13.25 9.32
C LEU A 199 4.39 12.95 10.57
N LEU A 200 3.41 12.06 10.41
CA LEU A 200 2.74 11.39 11.52
C LEU A 200 2.99 9.89 11.40
N THR A 201 3.73 9.32 12.35
CA THR A 201 3.89 7.86 12.46
C THR A 201 3.00 7.32 13.57
N MET A 202 2.25 6.26 13.28
CA MET A 202 1.30 5.64 14.22
C MET A 202 1.35 4.13 14.12
N ARG A 203 1.07 3.44 15.22
CA ARG A 203 0.85 2.00 15.20
C ARG A 203 -0.58 1.69 14.79
N TYR A 204 -0.75 0.69 13.94
CA TYR A 204 -2.05 0.11 13.60
C TYR A 204 -2.77 -0.39 14.84
N GLU A 205 -2.04 -0.99 15.78
CA GLU A 205 -2.64 -1.50 17.02
C GLU A 205 -3.23 -0.39 17.89
N ASP A 206 -2.65 0.82 17.90
CA ASP A 206 -3.18 1.96 18.64
C ASP A 206 -4.50 2.45 18.05
N ILE A 207 -4.65 2.39 16.72
CA ILE A 207 -5.94 2.66 16.06
C ILE A 207 -7.01 1.68 16.52
N LEU A 208 -6.66 0.42 16.76
CA LEU A 208 -7.62 -0.57 17.22
C LEU A 208 -7.96 -0.43 18.71
N LEU A 209 -7.00 -0.01 19.53
CA LEU A 209 -7.17 0.16 20.98
C LEU A 209 -7.92 1.44 21.32
N SER A 210 -7.65 2.52 20.60
CA SER A 210 -8.29 3.82 20.79
C SER A 210 -8.71 4.42 19.45
N PRO A 211 -9.75 3.86 18.79
CA PRO A 211 -10.16 4.26 17.44
C PRO A 211 -10.48 5.75 17.33
N ARG A 212 -11.32 6.28 18.22
CA ARG A 212 -11.76 7.68 18.15
C ARG A 212 -10.59 8.64 18.26
N ASP A 213 -9.70 8.44 19.23
CA ASP A 213 -8.56 9.33 19.47
C ASP A 213 -7.54 9.25 18.33
N SER A 214 -7.30 8.04 17.82
CA SER A 214 -6.39 7.84 16.69
C SER A 214 -6.91 8.46 15.40
N ILE A 215 -8.20 8.29 15.09
CA ILE A 215 -8.82 8.91 13.91
C ILE A 215 -8.88 10.44 14.08
N ALA A 216 -9.12 10.96 15.27
CA ALA A 216 -9.01 12.39 15.53
C ALA A 216 -7.58 12.89 15.25
N ARG A 217 -6.55 12.21 15.73
CA ARG A 217 -5.16 12.60 15.48
C ARG A 217 -4.80 12.59 13.98
N ILE A 218 -5.27 11.58 13.24
CA ILE A 218 -5.14 11.53 11.77
C ILE A 218 -5.89 12.70 11.12
N GLY A 219 -7.12 12.97 11.54
CA GLY A 219 -7.93 14.07 11.00
C GLY A 219 -7.29 15.43 11.22
N THR A 220 -6.75 15.69 12.42
CA THR A 220 -5.98 16.92 12.70
C THR A 220 -4.78 17.02 11.76
N PHE A 221 -4.00 15.95 11.64
CA PHE A 221 -2.80 15.94 10.79
C PHE A 221 -3.12 16.15 9.31
N LEU A 222 -4.25 15.64 8.81
CA LEU A 222 -4.60 15.75 7.39
C LEU A 222 -5.34 17.06 7.05
N PHE A 223 -6.20 17.55 7.95
CA PHE A 223 -7.16 18.61 7.61
C PHE A 223 -6.96 19.91 8.38
N ASP A 224 -6.33 19.86 9.56
CA ASP A 224 -6.17 21.07 10.37
C ASP A 224 -4.92 21.82 9.91
N ASP A 225 -5.07 23.13 9.76
CA ASP A 225 -3.95 24.02 9.52
C ASP A 225 -3.41 24.46 10.87
N ALA A 226 -2.14 24.14 11.16
CA ALA A 226 -1.48 24.54 12.39
C ALA A 226 -1.46 26.08 12.57
N ALA A 227 -1.47 26.83 11.47
CA ALA A 227 -1.51 28.29 11.51
C ALA A 227 -2.91 28.86 11.74
N ALA A 228 -3.96 28.11 11.42
CA ALA A 228 -5.36 28.52 11.57
C ALA A 228 -6.27 27.31 11.88
N PRO A 229 -6.27 26.81 13.14
CA PRO A 229 -7.01 25.62 13.49
C PRO A 229 -8.51 25.83 13.31
N VAL A 230 -9.15 24.97 12.52
CA VAL A 230 -10.61 24.98 12.29
C VAL A 230 -11.28 23.81 13.03
N GLY A 231 -10.48 22.85 13.49
CA GLY A 231 -10.96 21.62 14.10
C GLY A 231 -11.51 20.63 13.05
N ILE A 232 -11.76 19.41 13.51
CA ILE A 232 -12.23 18.32 12.65
C ILE A 232 -13.75 18.27 12.69
N ASP A 233 -14.38 18.05 11.54
CA ASP A 233 -15.82 17.76 11.46
C ASP A 233 -16.19 16.54 12.34
N PRO A 234 -17.03 16.73 13.39
CA PRO A 234 -17.46 15.65 14.27
C PRO A 234 -18.21 14.52 13.55
N HIS A 235 -18.91 14.82 12.46
CA HIS A 235 -19.60 13.82 11.66
C HIS A 235 -18.62 12.97 10.87
N TRP A 236 -17.60 13.59 10.24
CA TRP A 236 -16.50 12.86 9.63
C TRP A 236 -15.80 11.95 10.64
N LEU A 237 -15.46 12.47 11.83
CA LEU A 237 -14.78 11.70 12.88
C LEU A 237 -15.60 10.46 13.27
N THR A 238 -16.91 10.64 13.46
CA THR A 238 -17.82 9.53 13.82
C THR A 238 -17.87 8.47 12.71
N ARG A 239 -18.03 8.89 11.45
CA ARG A 239 -18.06 7.95 10.30
C ARG A 239 -16.74 7.23 10.13
N ALA A 240 -15.61 7.94 10.18
CA ALA A 240 -14.28 7.35 10.02
C ALA A 240 -13.94 6.39 11.16
N THR A 241 -14.32 6.73 12.40
CA THR A 241 -14.17 5.82 13.56
C THR A 241 -14.97 4.53 13.37
N ALA A 242 -16.19 4.60 12.83
CA ALA A 242 -17.03 3.43 12.58
C ALA A 242 -16.47 2.47 11.51
N LEU A 243 -15.53 2.94 10.66
CA LEU A 243 -14.85 2.09 9.67
C LEU A 243 -13.72 1.25 10.28
N VAL A 244 -13.31 1.52 11.52
CA VAL A 244 -12.24 0.77 12.18
C VAL A 244 -12.75 -0.63 12.52
N GLY A 245 -12.25 -1.60 11.77
CA GLY A 245 -12.57 -3.01 11.96
C GLY A 245 -11.85 -3.65 13.16
N ARG A 246 -12.06 -4.95 13.34
CA ARG A 246 -11.32 -5.73 14.34
C ARG A 246 -10.00 -6.21 13.75
N GLY A 247 -8.90 -5.98 14.47
CA GLY A 247 -7.62 -6.55 14.10
C GLY A 247 -7.60 -8.06 14.27
N ARG A 248 -6.87 -8.74 13.38
CA ARG A 248 -6.51 -10.15 13.53
C ARG A 248 -5.02 -10.26 13.77
N SER A 249 -4.64 -11.20 14.60
CA SER A 249 -3.26 -11.62 14.79
C SER A 249 -3.22 -13.13 14.70
N ALA A 250 -2.25 -13.65 13.97
CA ALA A 250 -2.19 -15.07 13.61
C ALA A 250 -0.76 -15.63 13.62
N TRP A 251 0.24 -14.81 13.95
CA TRP A 251 1.63 -15.25 13.90
C TRP A 251 1.98 -16.23 15.03
N GLN A 252 1.32 -16.13 16.18
CA GLN A 252 1.54 -17.05 17.30
C GLN A 252 1.07 -18.48 17.01
N SER A 253 0.10 -18.66 16.10
CA SER A 253 -0.42 -19.97 15.70
C SER A 253 0.45 -20.69 14.67
N LEU A 254 1.53 -20.08 14.18
CA LEU A 254 2.47 -20.75 13.29
C LEU A 254 3.20 -21.88 14.02
N PRO A 255 3.62 -22.94 13.30
CA PRO A 255 4.52 -23.95 13.85
C PRO A 255 5.78 -23.32 14.47
N PRO A 256 6.35 -23.89 15.55
CA PRO A 256 7.43 -23.24 16.28
C PRO A 256 8.68 -22.91 15.46
N ALA A 257 9.00 -23.68 14.43
CA ALA A 257 10.13 -23.41 13.54
C ALA A 257 9.86 -22.19 12.64
N GLU A 258 8.77 -22.22 11.88
CA GLU A 258 8.33 -21.08 11.04
C GLU A 258 8.14 -19.79 11.84
N ARG A 259 7.62 -19.90 13.07
CA ARG A 259 7.47 -18.73 13.96
C ARG A 259 8.83 -18.10 14.28
N ARG A 260 9.84 -18.90 14.60
CA ARG A 260 11.20 -18.40 14.90
C ARG A 260 11.83 -17.76 13.67
N GLU A 261 11.73 -18.40 12.52
CA GLU A 261 12.24 -17.84 11.26
C GLU A 261 11.58 -16.50 10.92
N LEU A 262 10.26 -16.40 11.13
CA LEU A 262 9.53 -15.15 10.95
C LEU A 262 9.94 -14.07 11.96
N GLU A 263 10.14 -14.43 13.23
CA GLU A 263 10.64 -13.53 14.26
C GLU A 263 12.02 -12.98 13.89
N ASP A 264 12.96 -13.85 13.50
CA ASP A 264 14.30 -13.48 13.06
C ASP A 264 14.26 -12.57 11.82
N ALA A 265 13.41 -12.91 10.85
CA ALA A 265 13.25 -12.12 9.63
C ALA A 265 12.68 -10.71 9.90
N CYS A 266 11.80 -10.56 10.90
CA CYS A 266 11.24 -9.27 11.31
C CYS A 266 12.11 -8.49 12.31
N ALA A 267 13.09 -9.13 12.96
CA ALA A 267 13.89 -8.48 14.00
C ALA A 267 14.60 -7.19 13.54
N PRO A 268 15.20 -7.10 12.32
CA PRO A 268 15.83 -5.87 11.85
C PRO A 268 14.84 -4.70 11.68
N GLY A 269 13.63 -4.97 11.15
CA GLY A 269 12.59 -3.96 11.02
C GLY A 269 12.10 -3.44 12.38
N PHE A 270 11.90 -4.34 13.35
CA PHE A 270 11.57 -3.94 14.72
C PHE A 270 12.67 -3.13 15.39
N ALA A 271 13.95 -3.48 15.19
CA ALA A 271 15.07 -2.72 15.70
C ALA A 271 15.10 -1.29 15.15
N ALA A 272 14.85 -1.12 13.84
CA ALA A 272 14.78 0.20 13.21
C ALA A 272 13.61 1.04 13.75
N LEU A 273 12.45 0.43 13.95
CA LEU A 273 11.29 1.10 14.56
C LEU A 273 11.56 1.50 16.02
N ALA A 274 12.19 0.62 16.79
CA ALA A 274 12.54 0.88 18.19
C ALA A 274 13.52 2.05 18.34
N ALA A 275 14.48 2.20 17.41
CA ALA A 275 15.37 3.36 17.35
C ALA A 275 14.63 4.69 17.15
N HIS A 276 13.39 4.63 16.67
CA HIS A 276 12.49 5.78 16.47
C HIS A 276 11.31 5.79 17.46
N GLY A 277 11.43 5.08 18.59
CA GLY A 277 10.47 5.11 19.69
C GLY A 277 9.21 4.26 19.48
N LEU A 278 9.18 3.37 18.48
CA LEU A 278 8.07 2.47 18.22
C LEU A 278 8.41 1.06 18.67
N HIS A 279 7.68 0.54 19.65
CA HIS A 279 7.93 -0.76 20.25
C HIS A 279 6.72 -1.68 20.11
N TRP A 280 6.96 -2.96 19.85
CA TRP A 280 5.97 -4.03 19.94
C TRP A 280 6.41 -4.99 21.04
N SER A 281 5.66 -5.04 22.15
CA SER A 281 5.78 -6.13 23.12
C SER A 281 4.94 -7.32 22.69
N ASP A 282 5.37 -8.53 23.06
CA ASP A 282 4.56 -9.74 22.93
C ASP A 282 3.27 -9.68 23.80
N ASP A 283 3.20 -8.73 24.73
CA ASP A 283 2.08 -8.54 25.66
C ASP A 283 0.89 -7.79 25.06
N HIS A 284 1.00 -7.14 23.90
CA HIS A 284 -0.12 -6.40 23.31
C HIS A 284 -1.35 -7.28 23.01
N GLU A 285 -1.18 -8.59 22.89
CA GLU A 285 -2.27 -9.56 22.79
C GLU A 285 -2.84 -10.04 24.14
N LYS A 286 -2.05 -10.03 25.22
CA LYS A 286 -2.55 -10.43 26.55
C LYS A 286 -3.69 -9.52 27.02
N ASN A 287 -3.65 -8.24 26.66
CA ASN A 287 -4.73 -7.30 26.98
C ASN A 287 -6.02 -7.49 26.15
N ARG A 288 -6.03 -8.32 25.09
CA ARG A 288 -7.27 -8.72 24.39
C ARG A 288 -7.94 -9.95 24.99
N LEU A 289 -7.21 -10.78 25.73
CA LEU A 289 -7.77 -11.94 26.44
C LEU A 289 -8.25 -11.60 27.86
N ALA A 290 -7.89 -10.43 28.38
CA ALA A 290 -8.34 -9.96 29.70
C ALA A 290 -9.61 -9.09 29.67
N MET A 291 -10.12 -8.70 28.49
CA MET A 291 -11.36 -7.92 28.33
C MET A 291 -12.32 -8.49 27.28
N GLY A 292 -12.30 -9.82 27.09
CA GLY A 292 -13.27 -10.57 26.28
C GLY A 292 -14.14 -11.44 27.16
#